data_AF-A0A417YFJ3-F1
#
_entry.id   AF-A0A417YFJ3-F1
#
_cell.length_a   1.000
_cell.length_b   1.000
_cell.length_c   1.000
_cell.angle_alpha   90.00
_cell.angle_beta   90.00
_cell.angle_gamma   90.00
#
_symmetry.space_group_name_H-M   'P 1'
#
loop_
_entity.id
_entity.type
_entity.pdbx_description
1 polymer ?
#
loop_
_entity_poly.entity_id
_entity_poly.type
_entity_poly.pdbx_seq_one_letter_code
_entity_poly.pdbx_strand_id
1 'polypeptide(L)'
;MSGNRRGIDARDEREFKYGEIYRIKDSLVDFPESQIVQRTYHWKRLLVITQHCNSNYDKNIWTLNAAPCSSQINMKRDTDLEIEPATGNYINKKTLIRLGTAQPFLKIDLEGPIGELTTDQKKMMAALQVKLAGVL
;
A
#
# COMPACT_ATOMS: atom_id res chain seq x y z
N MET A 1 -38.21 14.90 -5.12
CA MET A 1 -37.42 14.61 -3.90
C MET A 1 -35.94 14.72 -4.25
N SER A 2 -35.31 15.87 -4.01
CA SER A 2 -33.88 16.05 -4.26
C SER A 2 -33.11 15.35 -3.15
N GLY A 3 -32.42 14.25 -3.50
CA GLY A 3 -31.50 13.58 -2.59
C GLY A 3 -30.40 14.56 -2.20
N ASN A 4 -30.33 14.88 -0.91
CA ASN A 4 -29.29 15.69 -0.31
C ASN A 4 -27.95 14.96 -0.48
N ARG A 5 -27.23 15.22 -1.58
CA ARG A 5 -25.84 14.75 -1.77
C ARG A 5 -24.96 15.57 -0.82
N ARG A 6 -24.83 15.14 0.43
CA ARG A 6 -23.69 15.56 1.26
C ARG A 6 -22.44 15.12 0.50
N GLY A 7 -21.75 16.07 -0.13
CA GLY A 7 -20.45 15.80 -0.72
C GLY A 7 -19.53 15.29 0.38
N ILE A 8 -19.01 14.08 0.22
CA ILE A 8 -17.95 13.57 1.09
C ILE A 8 -16.73 14.42 0.80
N ASP A 9 -16.24 15.16 1.79
CA ASP A 9 -14.98 15.86 1.69
C ASP A 9 -13.85 14.83 1.77
N ALA A 10 -13.23 14.53 0.63
CA ALA A 10 -12.14 13.57 0.51
C ALA A 10 -10.75 14.24 0.55
N ARG A 11 -10.69 15.54 0.88
CA ARG A 11 -9.42 16.26 1.02
C ARG A 11 -8.65 15.73 2.23
N ASP A 12 -7.34 15.61 2.05
CA ASP A 12 -6.42 15.15 3.09
C ASP A 12 -5.18 16.01 3.05
N GLU A 13 -4.88 16.69 4.17
CA GLU A 13 -3.72 17.60 4.27
C GLU A 13 -2.45 16.89 4.75
N ARG A 14 -2.51 15.58 5.02
CA ARG A 14 -1.33 14.78 5.38
C ARG A 14 -0.38 14.63 4.20
N GLU A 15 0.91 14.58 4.50
CA GLU A 15 1.97 14.28 3.53
C GLU A 15 2.25 12.77 3.50
N PHE A 16 2.11 12.14 2.33
CA PHE A 16 2.34 10.71 2.16
C PHE A 16 3.66 10.46 1.43
N LYS A 17 4.62 9.82 2.10
CA LYS A 17 5.96 9.62 1.54
C LYS A 17 6.16 8.22 1.01
N TYR A 18 6.99 8.10 -0.03
CA TYR A 18 7.37 6.83 -0.61
C TYR A 18 8.06 5.92 0.42
N GLY A 19 7.54 4.70 0.58
CA GLY A 19 8.01 3.72 1.54
C GLY A 19 7.43 3.87 2.95
N GLU A 20 6.54 4.82 3.22
CA GLU A 20 5.79 4.85 4.47
C GLU A 20 4.79 3.70 4.55
N ILE A 21 4.51 3.27 5.78
CA ILE A 21 3.66 2.13 6.09
C ILE A 21 2.39 2.64 6.78
N TYR A 22 1.24 2.23 6.27
CA TYR A 22 -0.09 2.58 6.76
C TYR A 22 -0.93 1.34 7.02
N ARG A 23 -2.05 1.52 7.71
CA ARG A 23 -3.11 0.52 7.86
C ARG A 23 -4.32 0.91 7.03
N ILE A 24 -5.03 -0.08 6.51
CA ILE A 24 -6.32 0.11 5.84
C ILE A 24 -7.27 -1.04 6.22
N LYS A 25 -8.59 -0.82 6.12
CA LYS A 25 -9.57 -1.92 6.20
C LYS A 25 -9.28 -2.94 5.10
N ASP A 26 -9.17 -4.22 5.44
CA ASP A 26 -8.80 -5.26 4.46
C ASP A 26 -9.86 -5.39 3.35
N SER A 27 -11.11 -5.06 3.66
CA SER A 27 -12.21 -5.01 2.69
C SER A 27 -12.03 -3.98 1.57
N LEU A 28 -11.14 -3.01 1.73
CA LEU A 28 -10.81 -2.00 0.72
C LEU A 28 -9.62 -2.40 -0.16
N VAL A 29 -8.96 -3.52 0.15
CA VAL A 29 -7.85 -4.05 -0.64
C VAL A 29 -8.39 -5.09 -1.60
N ASP A 30 -8.16 -4.91 -2.89
CA ASP A 30 -8.44 -5.93 -3.88
C ASP A 30 -7.22 -6.84 -4.12
N PHE A 31 -7.48 -8.14 -4.17
CA PHE A 31 -6.49 -9.14 -4.58
C PHE A 31 -7.07 -9.88 -5.77
N PRO A 32 -6.46 -9.81 -6.97
CA PRO A 32 -7.03 -10.42 -8.17
C PRO A 32 -7.35 -11.91 -8.02
N GLU A 33 -6.52 -12.66 -7.30
CA GLU A 33 -6.77 -14.08 -7.06
C GLU A 33 -8.00 -14.37 -6.20
N SER A 34 -8.55 -13.39 -5.47
CA SER A 34 -9.76 -13.57 -4.63
C SER A 34 -11.02 -13.92 -5.43
N GLN A 35 -10.99 -13.71 -6.75
CA GLN A 35 -12.03 -14.16 -7.68
C GLN A 35 -11.99 -15.69 -7.93
N ILE A 36 -10.85 -16.32 -7.68
CA ILE A 36 -10.59 -17.74 -7.96
C ILE A 36 -10.50 -18.54 -6.66
N VAL A 37 -9.88 -17.98 -5.63
CA VAL A 37 -9.70 -18.62 -4.32
C VAL A 37 -10.42 -17.85 -3.22
N GLN A 38 -11.00 -18.58 -2.27
CA GLN A 38 -11.64 -17.96 -1.11
C GLN A 38 -10.58 -17.25 -0.26
N ARG A 39 -10.72 -15.93 -0.14
CA ARG A 39 -9.82 -15.10 0.66
C ARG A 39 -10.25 -15.06 2.12
N THR A 40 -9.28 -15.16 3.02
CA THR A 40 -9.45 -14.81 4.44
C THR A 40 -9.31 -13.30 4.62
N TYR A 41 -10.37 -12.66 5.09
CA TYR A 41 -10.37 -11.23 5.41
C TYR A 41 -9.85 -11.00 6.83
N HIS A 42 -9.04 -9.96 6.99
CA HIS A 42 -8.61 -9.44 8.29
C HIS A 42 -9.32 -8.12 8.61
N TRP A 43 -9.26 -7.66 9.86
CA TRP A 43 -9.79 -6.36 10.23
C TRP A 43 -9.03 -5.21 9.53
N LYS A 44 -7.70 -5.30 9.52
CA LYS A 44 -6.80 -4.34 8.90
C LYS A 44 -5.66 -5.04 8.16
N ARG A 45 -5.15 -4.39 7.13
CA ARG A 45 -3.95 -4.78 6.41
C ARG A 45 -2.94 -3.64 6.39
N LEU A 46 -1.66 -4.00 6.42
CA LEU A 46 -0.57 -3.04 6.19
C LEU A 46 -0.42 -2.75 4.71
N LEU A 47 -0.22 -1.49 4.37
CA LEU A 47 0.11 -1.02 3.03
C LEU A 47 1.44 -0.28 3.06
N VAL A 48 2.18 -0.32 1.96
CA VAL A 48 3.37 0.51 1.74
C VAL A 48 3.10 1.46 0.59
N ILE A 49 3.34 2.76 0.78
CA ILE A 49 3.22 3.76 -0.28
C ILE A 49 4.28 3.50 -1.35
N THR A 50 3.84 3.20 -2.56
CA THR A 50 4.72 2.89 -3.71
C THR A 50 4.81 4.04 -4.70
N GLN A 51 3.90 5.01 -4.64
CA GLN A 51 3.91 6.20 -5.46
C GLN A 51 4.98 7.19 -4.98
N HIS A 52 5.85 7.64 -5.88
CA HIS A 52 6.89 8.62 -5.60
C HIS A 52 6.70 9.86 -6.50
N CYS A 53 5.71 10.71 -6.18
CA CYS A 53 5.51 11.96 -6.88
C CYS A 53 4.81 13.02 -6.01
N ASN A 54 4.83 14.27 -6.45
CA ASN A 54 4.30 15.41 -5.71
C ASN A 54 2.79 15.36 -5.45
N SER A 55 2.05 14.57 -6.25
CA SER A 55 0.61 14.35 -6.05
C SER A 55 0.27 13.76 -4.68
N ASN A 56 1.22 13.09 -4.04
CA ASN A 56 1.03 12.59 -2.68
C ASN A 56 0.82 13.72 -1.66
N TYR A 57 1.34 14.92 -1.91
CA TYR A 57 1.24 16.09 -1.03
C TYR A 57 0.09 17.03 -1.39
N ASP A 58 -0.55 16.82 -2.55
CA ASP A 58 -1.68 17.65 -2.98
C ASP A 58 -2.98 17.16 -2.32
N LYS A 59 -3.59 18.01 -1.51
CA LYS A 59 -4.87 17.73 -0.83
C LYS A 59 -6.07 17.60 -1.78
N ASN A 60 -5.94 18.09 -3.02
CA ASN A 60 -6.97 17.97 -4.05
C ASN A 60 -6.84 16.65 -4.83
N ILE A 61 -5.74 15.92 -4.66
CA ILE A 61 -5.57 14.57 -5.20
C ILE A 61 -5.87 13.58 -4.07
N TRP A 62 -7.01 12.92 -4.16
CA TRP A 62 -7.54 12.10 -3.06
C TRP A 62 -6.94 10.69 -3.00
N THR A 63 -6.26 10.26 -4.06
CA THR A 63 -5.73 8.90 -4.19
C THR A 63 -4.21 8.86 -4.25
N LEU A 64 -3.65 7.73 -3.84
CA LEU A 64 -2.26 7.37 -4.08
C LEU A 64 -2.14 5.87 -4.35
N ASN A 65 -1.07 5.44 -5.01
CA ASN A 65 -0.77 4.02 -5.16
C ASN A 65 0.03 3.48 -3.98
N ALA A 66 -0.44 2.37 -3.42
CA ALA A 66 0.24 1.61 -2.39
C ALA A 66 0.15 0.10 -2.66
N ALA A 67 1.09 -0.67 -2.11
CA ALA A 67 1.12 -2.11 -2.22
C ALA A 67 0.72 -2.77 -0.90
N PRO A 68 -0.20 -3.75 -0.90
CA PRO A 68 -0.60 -4.46 0.30
C PRO A 68 0.44 -5.46 0.77
N CYS A 69 0.54 -5.60 2.09
CA CYS A 69 1.43 -6.56 2.74
C CYS A 69 0.72 -7.91 2.99
N SER A 70 1.49 -8.99 2.98
CA SER A 70 1.05 -10.34 3.35
C SER A 70 2.10 -11.02 4.22
N SER A 71 1.69 -11.81 5.21
CA SER A 71 2.61 -12.68 5.95
C SER A 71 2.78 -14.06 5.34
N GLN A 72 2.11 -14.36 4.22
CA GLN A 72 2.23 -15.62 3.50
C GLN A 72 3.45 -15.59 2.58
N ILE A 73 4.64 -15.65 3.17
CA ILE A 73 5.92 -15.56 2.48
C ILE A 73 6.13 -16.65 1.42
N ASN A 74 5.46 -17.79 1.57
CA ASN A 74 5.48 -18.90 0.62
C ASN A 74 4.78 -18.59 -0.71
N MET A 75 4.00 -17.52 -0.79
CA MET A 75 3.28 -17.09 -1.99
C MET A 75 4.00 -15.99 -2.76
N LYS A 76 5.29 -15.76 -2.47
CA LYS A 76 6.11 -14.75 -3.11
C LYS A 76 6.14 -14.92 -4.62
N ARG A 77 5.85 -13.84 -5.33
CA ARG A 77 6.07 -13.72 -6.77
C ARG A 77 7.34 -12.91 -7.06
N ASP A 78 7.79 -12.99 -8.31
CA ASP A 78 8.97 -12.31 -8.85
C ASP A 78 9.05 -10.80 -8.61
N THR A 79 7.90 -10.19 -8.39
CA THR A 79 7.72 -8.76 -8.22
C THR A 79 7.46 -8.38 -6.78
N ASP A 80 7.30 -9.35 -5.88
CA ASP A 80 7.00 -9.09 -4.48
C ASP A 80 8.31 -8.83 -3.71
N LEU A 81 8.28 -7.81 -2.85
CA LEU A 81 9.41 -7.50 -1.98
C LEU A 81 9.25 -8.20 -0.64
N GLU A 82 10.15 -9.13 -0.35
CA GLU A 82 10.24 -9.77 0.96
C GLU A 82 11.10 -8.90 1.88
N ILE A 83 10.56 -8.60 3.07
CA ILE A 83 11.24 -7.80 4.08
C ILE A 83 11.27 -8.51 5.43
N GLU A 84 12.40 -8.38 6.10
CA GLU A 84 12.56 -8.73 7.50
C GLU A 84 12.15 -7.55 8.40
N PRO A 85 11.76 -7.83 9.66
CA PRO A 85 11.58 -6.80 10.68
C PRO A 85 12.80 -5.88 10.78
N ALA A 86 12.56 -4.58 10.86
CA ALA A 86 13.62 -3.60 11.06
C ALA A 86 13.14 -2.49 12.00
N THR A 87 14.07 -1.89 12.73
CA THR A 87 13.77 -0.76 13.61
C THR A 87 13.10 0.36 12.81
N GLY A 88 11.92 0.81 13.25
CA GLY A 88 11.18 1.91 12.65
C GLY A 88 10.16 1.52 11.56
N ASN A 89 10.12 0.25 11.10
CA ASN A 89 9.19 -0.16 10.04
C ASN A 89 7.87 -0.79 10.54
N TYR A 90 7.65 -0.87 11.86
CA TYR A 90 6.43 -1.44 12.50
C TYR A 90 6.11 -2.91 12.15
N ILE A 91 6.93 -3.55 11.33
CA ILE A 91 6.72 -4.92 10.85
C ILE A 91 7.45 -5.86 11.80
N ASN A 92 6.68 -6.60 12.60
CA ASN A 92 7.20 -7.44 13.67
C ASN A 92 7.53 -8.87 13.22
N LYS A 93 7.26 -9.20 11.97
CA LYS A 93 7.56 -10.51 11.37
C LYS A 93 7.85 -10.37 9.89
N LYS A 94 8.56 -11.35 9.36
CA LYS A 94 8.83 -11.47 7.93
C LYS A 94 7.55 -11.29 7.10
N THR A 95 7.60 -10.38 6.13
CA THR A 95 6.43 -9.88 5.42
C THR A 95 6.75 -9.72 3.93
N LEU A 96 5.78 -10.02 3.07
CA LEU A 96 5.82 -9.70 1.65
C LEU A 96 5.06 -8.40 1.39
N ILE A 97 5.68 -7.45 0.71
CA ILE A 97 5.01 -6.32 0.07
C ILE A 97 4.67 -6.74 -1.34
N ARG A 98 3.37 -6.85 -1.65
CA ARG A 98 2.89 -7.43 -2.89
C ARG A 98 2.75 -6.39 -3.99
N LEU A 99 3.89 -5.99 -4.58
CA LEU A 99 3.95 -4.91 -5.56
C LEU A 99 3.12 -5.20 -6.82
N GLY A 100 2.98 -6.46 -7.22
CA GLY A 100 2.12 -6.86 -8.35
C GLY A 100 0.61 -6.66 -8.10
N THR A 101 0.23 -6.32 -6.86
CA THR A 101 -1.15 -5.99 -6.45
C THR A 101 -1.26 -4.56 -5.92
N ALA A 102 -0.28 -3.72 -6.26
CA ALA A 102 -0.35 -2.29 -5.98
C ALA A 102 -1.56 -1.68 -6.68
N GLN A 103 -2.30 -0.84 -5.96
CA GLN A 103 -3.56 -0.28 -6.42
C GLN A 103 -3.78 1.12 -5.79
N PRO A 104 -4.64 1.95 -6.39
CA PRO A 104 -4.97 3.23 -5.83
C PRO A 104 -5.84 3.08 -4.57
N PHE A 105 -5.52 3.86 -3.54
CA PHE A 105 -6.30 3.97 -2.31
C PHE A 105 -6.65 5.42 -2.04
N LEU A 106 -7.83 5.67 -1.45
CA LEU A 106 -8.18 6.98 -0.92
C LEU A 106 -7.31 7.30 0.30
N LYS A 107 -6.68 8.49 0.30
CA LYS A 107 -5.83 8.98 1.39
C LYS A 107 -6.57 8.95 2.74
N ILE A 108 -7.83 9.37 2.75
CA ILE A 108 -8.69 9.43 3.93
C ILE A 108 -8.94 8.05 4.59
N ASP A 109 -8.81 6.95 3.85
CA ASP A 109 -9.01 5.60 4.38
C ASP A 109 -7.74 5.02 5.05
N LEU A 110 -6.60 5.70 4.89
CA LEU A 110 -5.32 5.28 5.44
C LEU A 110 -5.15 5.73 6.89
N GLU A 111 -4.82 4.79 7.77
CA GLU A 111 -4.52 5.01 9.18
C GLU A 111 -2.99 4.94 9.40
N GLY A 112 -2.38 6.03 9.81
CA GLY A 112 -0.92 6.13 9.97
C GLY A 112 -0.37 7.53 9.67
N PRO A 113 0.94 7.65 9.39
CA PRO A 113 1.90 6.54 9.20
C PRO A 113 2.22 5.80 10.51
N ILE A 114 2.53 4.51 10.43
CA ILE A 114 2.91 3.68 11.59
C ILE A 114 4.38 3.24 11.57
N GLY A 115 5.04 3.39 10.42
CA GLY A 115 6.44 3.06 10.22
C GLY A 115 6.89 3.41 8.81
N GLU A 116 8.14 3.11 8.51
CA GLU A 116 8.75 3.43 7.21
C GLU A 116 9.77 2.35 6.83
N LEU A 117 9.85 2.04 5.53
CA LEU A 117 10.90 1.18 5.00
C LEU A 117 12.28 1.81 5.16
N THR A 118 13.29 0.98 5.42
CA THR A 118 14.68 1.44 5.42
C THR A 118 15.11 1.91 4.02
N THR A 119 16.19 2.70 3.95
CA THR A 119 16.75 3.16 2.67
C THR A 119 17.01 2.01 1.69
N ASP A 120 17.55 0.89 2.18
CA ASP A 120 17.85 -0.26 1.31
C ASP A 120 16.58 -1.00 0.89
N GLN A 121 15.58 -1.11 1.77
CA GLN A 121 14.26 -1.64 1.40
C GLN A 121 13.58 -0.79 0.33
N LYS A 122 13.67 0.55 0.41
CA LYS A 122 13.16 1.49 -0.59
C LYS A 122 13.86 1.34 -1.95
N LYS A 123 15.18 1.14 -1.95
CA LYS A 123 15.96 0.87 -3.19
C LYS A 123 15.55 -0.45 -3.83
N MET A 124 15.39 -1.51 -3.05
CA MET A 124 14.92 -2.80 -3.55
C MET A 124 13.49 -2.70 -4.11
N MET A 125 12.61 -1.97 -3.43
CA MET A 125 11.26 -1.70 -3.92
C MET A 125 11.29 -0.98 -5.28
N ALA A 126 12.12 0.05 -5.42
CA ALA A 126 12.27 0.78 -6.68
C ALA A 126 12.77 -0.12 -7.81
N ALA A 127 13.77 -0.98 -7.55
CA ALA A 127 14.29 -1.93 -8.53
C ALA A 127 13.20 -2.91 -9.01
N LEU A 128 12.37 -3.42 -8.09
CA LEU A 128 11.25 -4.32 -8.44
C LEU A 128 10.13 -3.60 -9.21
N GLN A 129 9.89 -2.31 -8.92
CA GLN A 129 8.94 -1.50 -9.69
C GLN A 129 9.40 -1.30 -11.14
N VAL A 130 10.71 -1.15 -11.38
CA VAL A 130 11.27 -1.08 -12.74
C VAL A 130 11.08 -2.41 -13.48
N LYS A 131 11.30 -3.55 -12.80
CA LYS A 131 10.99 -4.89 -13.35
C LYS A 131 9.50 -5.04 -13.69
N LEU A 132 8.61 -4.58 -12.81
CA LEU A 132 7.15 -4.57 -13.03
C LEU A 132 6.74 -3.73 -14.25
N ALA A 133 7.44 -2.63 -14.52
CA ALA A 133 7.20 -1.79 -15.69
C ALA A 133 7.71 -2.41 -17.01
N GLY A 134 8.35 -3.59 -16.96
CA GLY A 134 8.86 -4.29 -18.14
C GLY A 134 10.15 -3.70 -18.71
N VAL A 135 10.88 -2.94 -17.90
CA VAL A 135 12.12 -2.25 -18.32
C VAL A 135 13.38 -3.10 -18.08
N LEU A 136 13.24 -4.22 -17.36
CA LEU A 136 14.32 -5.17 -17.01
C LEU A 136 13.92 -6.62 -17.31
#